data_AF-A0A7R9MXV9-F1
#
_entry.id   AF-A0A7R9MXV9-F1
#
_cell.length_a   1.000
_cell.length_b   1.000
_cell.length_c   1.000
_cell.angle_alpha   90.00
_cell.angle_beta   90.00
_cell.angle_gamma   90.00
#
_symmetry.space_group_name_H-M   'P 1'
#
loop_
_entity.id
_entity.type
_entity.pdbx_description
1 polymer ?
#
loop_
_entity_poly.entity_id
_entity_poly.type
_entity_poly.pdbx_seq_one_letter_code
_entity_poly.pdbx_strand_id
1 'polypeptide(L)'
;MVEEIALEEYKKAYREMVSEEEKIGFSVHLVVYVLVNAMLIAINLLYSPEAIWFFYPLLGWGIGISMHYLFGIRWLEKKLKEREAMAEYRAREMKK
;
A
#
# COMPACT_ATOMS: atom_id res chain seq x y z
N MET A 1 -25.24 15.54 18.91
CA MET A 1 -25.05 14.39 19.82
C MET A 1 -24.27 13.37 19.03
N VAL A 2 -23.10 12.95 19.51
CA VAL A 2 -22.42 11.80 18.92
C VAL A 2 -23.27 10.60 19.31
N GLU A 3 -24.03 10.04 18.37
CA GLU A 3 -24.70 8.76 18.58
C GLU A 3 -23.61 7.75 18.99
N GLU A 4 -23.85 6.97 20.05
CA GLU A 4 -22.96 5.86 20.40
C GLU A 4 -22.98 4.84 19.27
N ILE A 5 -21.97 4.90 18.41
CA ILE A 5 -21.79 3.97 17.29
C ILE A 5 -21.35 2.63 17.86
N ALA A 6 -21.93 1.52 17.38
CA ALA A 6 -21.49 0.20 17.82
C ALA A 6 -20.02 -0.02 17.44
N LEU A 7 -19.22 -0.58 18.35
CA LEU A 7 -17.78 -0.81 18.14
C LEU A 7 -17.47 -1.56 16.82
N GLU A 8 -18.32 -2.53 16.46
CA GLU A 8 -18.17 -3.30 15.24
C GLU A 8 -18.42 -2.47 13.97
N GLU A 9 -19.39 -1.54 14.01
CA GLU A 9 -19.63 -0.60 12.91
C GLU A 9 -18.46 0.37 12.76
N TYR A 10 -17.94 0.89 13.87
CA TYR A 10 -16.74 1.73 13.87
C TYR A 10 -15.53 1.00 13.26
N LYS A 11 -15.23 -0.23 13.69
CA LYS A 11 -14.11 -1.02 13.13
C LYS A 11 -14.30 -1.31 11.65
N LYS A 12 -15.52 -1.59 11.20
CA LYS A 12 -15.80 -1.83 9.79
C LYS A 12 -15.53 -0.55 8.97
N ALA A 13 -16.08 0.59 9.38
CA ALA A 13 -15.86 1.86 8.72
C ALA A 13 -14.37 2.25 8.70
N TYR A 14 -13.66 2.03 9.81
CA TYR A 14 -12.21 2.26 9.90
C TYR A 14 -11.42 1.39 8.91
N ARG A 15 -11.73 0.09 8.82
CA ARG A 15 -11.08 -0.82 7.86
C ARG A 15 -11.32 -0.42 6.41
N GLU A 16 -12.53 -0.02 6.08
CA GLU A 16 -12.88 0.48 4.75
C GLU A 16 -12.10 1.75 4.43
N MET A 17 -12.09 2.74 5.32
CA MET A 17 -11.35 3.99 5.15
C MET A 17 -9.86 3.75 4.90
N VAL A 18 -9.20 2.96 5.75
CA VAL A 18 -7.77 2.64 5.60
C VAL A 18 -7.52 1.87 4.29
N SER A 19 -8.43 0.99 3.89
CA SER A 19 -8.29 0.28 2.61
C SER A 19 -8.39 1.20 1.40
N GLU A 20 -9.23 2.22 1.43
CA GLU A 20 -9.34 3.17 0.33
C GLU A 20 -8.10 4.06 0.24
N GLU A 21 -7.60 4.54 1.39
CA GLU A 21 -6.36 5.32 1.45
C GLU A 21 -5.16 4.55 0.87
N GLU A 22 -4.98 3.28 1.24
CA GLU A 22 -3.89 2.45 0.73
C GLU A 22 -4.03 2.18 -0.78
N LYS A 23 -5.25 1.97 -1.29
CA LYS A 23 -5.51 1.80 -2.72
C LYS A 23 -5.17 3.06 -3.52
N ILE A 24 -5.54 4.24 -3.01
CA ILE A 24 -5.21 5.52 -3.65
C ILE A 24 -3.69 5.71 -3.67
N GLY A 25 -3.02 5.53 -2.54
CA GLY A 25 -1.56 5.65 -2.43
C GLY A 25 -0.83 4.69 -3.38
N PHE A 26 -1.25 3.42 -3.41
CA PHE A 26 -0.70 2.44 -4.35
C PHE A 26 -0.92 2.83 -5.80
N SER A 27 -2.12 3.32 -6.16
CA SER A 27 -2.46 3.69 -7.53
C SER A 27 -1.59 4.85 -8.02
N VAL A 28 -1.38 5.88 -7.19
CA VAL A 28 -0.48 7.00 -7.52
C VAL A 28 0.95 6.49 -7.74
N HIS A 29 1.46 5.65 -6.84
CA HIS A 29 2.81 5.11 -6.95
C HIS A 29 2.97 4.24 -8.22
N LEU A 30 1.97 3.41 -8.54
CA LEU A 30 1.95 2.60 -9.75
C LEU A 30 1.96 3.46 -11.02
N VAL A 31 1.17 4.53 -11.07
CA VAL A 31 1.16 5.47 -12.20
C VAL A 31 2.52 6.12 -12.38
N VAL A 32 3.12 6.64 -11.29
CA VAL A 32 4.46 7.23 -11.33
C VAL A 32 5.50 6.22 -11.82
N TYR A 33 5.45 4.98 -11.30
CA TYR A 33 6.34 3.90 -11.71
C TYR A 33 6.25 3.63 -13.22
N VAL A 34 5.03 3.53 -13.77
CA VAL A 34 4.83 3.28 -15.21
C VAL A 34 5.34 4.44 -16.05
N LEU A 35 4.98 5.68 -15.71
CA LEU A 35 5.37 6.86 -16.49
C LEU A 35 6.88 7.08 -16.48
N VAL A 36 7.51 6.99 -15.31
CA VAL A 36 8.97 7.16 -15.17
C VAL A 36 9.71 6.05 -15.92
N ASN A 37 9.31 4.78 -15.77
CA ASN A 37 9.97 3.70 -16.49
C ASN A 37 9.78 3.77 -18.00
N ALA A 38 8.59 4.16 -18.49
CA ALA A 38 8.37 4.39 -19.91
C ALA A 38 9.30 5.49 -20.46
N MET A 39 9.47 6.59 -19.71
CA MET A 39 10.42 7.65 -20.04
C MET A 39 11.87 7.14 -20.04
N LEU A 40 12.29 6.38 -19.02
CA LEU A 40 13.65 5.84 -18.94
C LEU A 40 13.94 4.84 -20.06
N ILE A 41 12.98 4.00 -20.42
CA ILE A 41 13.06 3.10 -21.58
C ILE A 41 13.29 3.91 -22.85
N ALA A 42 12.48 4.96 -23.08
CA ALA A 42 12.63 5.82 -24.25
C ALA A 42 14.00 6.49 -24.29
N ILE A 43 14.47 7.06 -23.18
CA ILE A 43 15.80 7.69 -23.07
C ILE A 43 16.88 6.67 -23.38
N ASN A 44 16.82 5.47 -22.79
CA ASN A 44 17.84 4.46 -23.01
C ASN A 44 17.93 4.07 -24.48
N LEU A 45 16.80 3.79 -25.13
CA LEU A 45 16.78 3.34 -26.52
C LEU A 45 17.18 4.44 -27.51
N LEU A 46 16.90 5.71 -27.19
CA LEU A 46 17.25 6.85 -28.05
C LEU A 46 18.72 7.26 -27.94
N TYR A 47 19.28 7.27 -26.72
CA TYR A 47 20.61 7.86 -26.47
C TYR A 47 21.71 6.83 -26.23
N SER A 48 21.37 5.60 -25.85
CA SER A 48 22.37 4.55 -25.54
C SER A 48 21.84 3.15 -25.88
N PRO A 49 21.45 2.89 -27.14
CA PRO A 49 20.85 1.60 -27.53
C PRO A 49 21.80 0.40 -27.34
N GLU A 50 23.11 0.63 -27.37
CA GLU A 50 24.16 -0.38 -27.13
C GLU A 50 24.21 -0.86 -25.67
N ALA A 51 23.63 -0.11 -24.72
CA ALA A 51 23.69 -0.41 -23.29
C ALA A 51 22.30 -0.37 -22.66
N ILE A 52 21.70 -1.52 -22.36
CA ILE A 52 20.33 -1.63 -21.84
C ILE A 52 20.29 -1.44 -20.32
N TRP A 53 20.45 -0.21 -19.85
CA TRP A 53 20.45 0.14 -18.42
C TRP A 53 19.06 0.36 -17.82
N PHE A 54 18.00 0.58 -18.61
CA PHE A 54 16.64 0.81 -18.08
C PHE A 54 16.12 -0.36 -17.23
N PHE A 55 16.68 -1.56 -17.43
CA PHE A 55 16.28 -2.77 -16.72
C PHE A 55 16.54 -2.69 -15.20
N TYR A 56 17.60 -2.00 -14.79
CA TYR A 56 17.96 -1.86 -13.37
C TYR A 56 16.91 -1.07 -12.57
N PRO A 57 16.51 0.17 -12.95
CA PRO A 57 15.45 0.89 -12.25
C PRO A 57 14.10 0.18 -12.38
N LEU A 58 13.80 -0.44 -13.54
CA LEU A 58 12.56 -1.20 -13.74
C LEU A 58 12.42 -2.34 -12.72
N LEU A 59 13.41 -3.22 -12.63
CA LEU A 59 13.37 -4.31 -11.66
C LEU A 59 13.48 -3.83 -10.22
N GLY A 60 14.40 -2.90 -9.95
CA GLY A 60 14.65 -2.41 -8.59
C GLY A 60 13.39 -1.80 -7.97
N TRP A 61 12.71 -0.92 -8.71
CA TRP A 61 11.47 -0.30 -8.24
C TRP A 61 10.28 -1.26 -8.34
N GLY A 62 10.28 -2.17 -9.33
CA GLY A 62 9.23 -3.17 -9.51
C GLY A 62 9.07 -4.08 -8.27
N ILE A 63 10.16 -4.39 -7.58
CA ILE A 63 10.13 -5.09 -6.29
C ILE A 63 9.38 -4.25 -5.23
N GLY A 64 9.67 -2.95 -5.15
CA GLY A 64 9.02 -2.03 -4.21
C GLY A 64 7.51 -1.91 -4.45
N ILE A 65 7.09 -1.77 -5.71
CA ILE A 65 5.67 -1.78 -6.10
C ILE A 65 5.00 -3.11 -5.71
N SER A 66 5.67 -4.23 -5.96
CA SER A 66 5.15 -5.56 -5.61
C SER A 66 4.95 -5.70 -4.10
N MET A 67 5.91 -5.22 -3.30
CA MET A 67 5.77 -5.20 -1.84
C MET A 67 4.61 -4.31 -1.38
N HIS A 68 4.47 -3.11 -1.95
CA HIS A 68 3.36 -2.21 -1.65
C HIS A 68 2.00 -2.88 -1.93
N TYR A 69 1.86 -3.57 -3.06
CA TYR A 69 0.64 -4.30 -3.38
C TYR A 69 0.36 -5.41 -2.35
N LEU A 70 1.38 -6.22 -2.01
CA LEU A 70 1.21 -7.32 -1.07
C LEU A 70 0.81 -6.83 0.32
N PHE A 71 1.52 -5.84 0.86
CA PHE A 71 1.33 -5.39 2.23
C PHE A 71 0.21 -4.36 2.40
N GLY A 72 0.04 -3.46 1.44
CA GLY A 72 -0.93 -2.36 1.48
C GLY A 72 -2.28 -2.72 0.89
N ILE A 73 -2.36 -3.75 0.05
CA ILE A 73 -3.64 -4.18 -0.55
C ILE A 73 -3.97 -5.62 -0.15
N ARG A 74 -3.16 -6.58 -0.57
CA ARG A 74 -3.52 -8.00 -0.45
C ARG A 74 -3.57 -8.52 1.00
N TRP A 75 -2.70 -8.01 1.87
CA TRP A 75 -2.62 -8.43 3.28
C TRP A 75 -3.14 -7.40 4.27
N LEU A 76 -3.67 -6.27 3.79
CA LEU A 76 -4.13 -5.17 4.63
C LEU A 76 -5.23 -5.62 5.60
N GLU A 77 -6.28 -6.27 5.09
CA GLU A 77 -7.41 -6.69 5.92
C GLU A 77 -6.98 -7.62 7.06
N LYS A 78 -6.10 -8.59 6.76
CA LYS A 78 -5.54 -9.50 7.75
C LYS A 78 -4.75 -8.73 8.82
N LYS A 79 -3.87 -7.80 8.41
CA LYS A 79 -3.09 -6.98 9.33
C LYS A 79 -3.98 -6.08 10.21
N LEU A 80 -5.04 -5.52 9.66
CA LEU A 80 -5.96 -4.67 10.42
C LEU A 80 -6.70 -5.47 11.49
N LYS A 81 -7.21 -6.66 11.16
CA LYS A 81 -7.83 -7.57 12.14
C LYS A 81 -6.88 -7.97 13.26
N GLU A 82 -5.63 -8.30 12.92
CA GLU A 82 -4.59 -8.63 13.91
C GLU A 82 -4.28 -7.45 14.84
N ARG A 83 -4.23 -6.22 14.30
CA ARG A 83 -4.03 -4.98 15.08
C ARG A 83 -5.22 -4.69 15.99
N GLU A 84 -6.44 -4.85 15.50
CA GLU A 84 -7.67 -4.69 16.28
C GLU A 84 -7.69 -5.65 17.48
N ALA A 85 -7.43 -6.94 17.25
CA ALA A 85 -7.37 -7.95 18.30
C ALA A 85 -6.30 -7.63 19.36
N MET A 86 -5.11 -7.19 18.94
CA MET A 86 -4.05 -6.77 19.85
C MET A 86 -4.44 -5.53 20.66
N ALA A 87 -5.11 -4.55 20.05
CA ALA A 87 -5.59 -3.35 20.73
C ALA A 87 -6.63 -3.70 21.80
N GLU A 88 -7.58 -4.60 21.51
CA GLU A 88 -8.55 -5.07 22.48
C GLU A 88 -7.91 -5.80 23.65
N TYR A 89 -6.96 -6.70 23.38
CA TYR A 89 -6.21 -7.41 24.40
C TYR A 89 -5.53 -6.44 25.36
N ARG A 90 -4.80 -5.45 24.83
CA ARG A 90 -4.12 -4.41 25.63
C ARG A 90 -5.10 -3.57 26.44
N ALA A 91 -6.23 -3.19 25.85
CA ALA A 91 -7.26 -2.40 26.54
C ALA A 91 -7.89 -3.19 27.72
N ARG A 92 -8.01 -4.52 27.60
CA ARG A 92 -8.49 -5.37 28.70
C ARG A 92 -7.46 -5.49 29.83
N GLU A 93 -6.18 -5.68 29.49
CA GLU A 93 -5.12 -5.79 30.49
C GLU A 93 -4.90 -4.47 31.25
N MET A 94 -5.08 -3.31 30.62
CA MET A 94 -5.00 -2.01 31.31
C MET A 94 -6.18 -1.73 32.29
N LYS A 95 -7.28 -2.48 32.17
CA LYS A 95 -8.46 -2.35 33.04
C LYS A 95 -8.43 -3.30 34.24
N LYS A 96 -7.50 -4.26 34.27
CA LYS A 96 -7.20 -5.09 35.44
C LYS A 96 -6.27 -4.34 36.38
#